data_AF-A0A949Z4V8-F1
#
_entry.id   AF-A0A949Z4V8-F1
#
_cell.length_a   1.000
_cell.length_b   1.000
_cell.length_c   1.000
_cell.angle_alpha   90.00
_cell.angle_beta   90.00
_cell.angle_gamma   90.00
#
_symmetry.space_group_name_H-M   'P 1'
#
loop_
_entity.id
_entity.type
_entity.pdbx_description
1 polymer ?
#
loop_
_entity_poly.entity_id
_entity_poly.type
_entity_poly.pdbx_seq_one_letter_code
_entity_poly.pdbx_strand_id
1 'polypeptide(L)'
;MKSAIDLVKGVIGLNGFSLPYGAGAIAQTYGTDIEKAALWTVVLLFVALVCPNTLQILARYEPALGVKPQSTAPVIGKFGIPAWAPSLPWAIAVSTIAVIAVVSIGGPSEFLYWQF
;
A
#
# COMPACT_ATOMS: atom_id res chain seq x y z
N MET A 1 38.60 -25.81 -5.74
CA MET A 1 39.36 -24.57 -5.44
C MET A 1 38.62 -23.37 -6.01
N LYS A 2 37.63 -22.85 -5.27
CA LYS A 2 36.81 -21.66 -5.61
C LYS A 2 36.74 -20.77 -4.37
N SER A 3 37.85 -20.16 -3.97
CA SER A 3 37.93 -19.49 -2.66
C SER A 3 38.70 -18.18 -2.69
N ALA A 4 39.86 -18.10 -3.34
CA ALA A 4 40.63 -16.84 -3.37
C ALA A 4 40.04 -15.79 -4.32
N ILE A 5 39.63 -16.20 -5.53
CA ILE A 5 39.06 -15.29 -6.53
C ILE A 5 37.71 -14.70 -6.06
N ASP A 6 36.91 -15.49 -5.36
CA ASP A 6 35.61 -15.04 -4.87
C ASP A 6 35.76 -14.07 -3.68
N LEU A 7 36.82 -14.23 -2.89
CA LEU A 7 37.21 -13.29 -1.84
C LEU A 7 37.63 -11.94 -2.43
N VAL A 8 38.49 -11.94 -3.45
CA VAL A 8 38.93 -10.71 -4.13
C VAL A 8 37.75 -9.98 -4.76
N LYS A 9 36.82 -10.71 -5.41
CA LYS A 9 35.57 -10.15 -5.96
C LYS A 9 34.69 -9.51 -4.88
N GLY A 10 34.69 -10.05 -3.66
CA GLY A 10 34.01 -9.45 -2.51
C GLY A 10 34.64 -8.14 -2.07
N VAL A 11 35.96 -8.07 -1.99
CA VAL A 11 36.71 -6.87 -1.55
C VAL A 11 36.56 -5.71 -2.52
N ILE A 12 36.50 -5.98 -3.82
CA ILE A 12 36.28 -4.95 -4.85
C ILE A 12 34.80 -4.62 -5.07
N GLY A 13 33.90 -5.10 -4.21
CA GLY A 13 32.47 -4.74 -4.22
C GLY A 13 31.65 -5.37 -5.35
N LEU A 14 32.20 -6.37 -6.06
CA LEU A 14 31.53 -7.02 -7.19
C LEU A 14 30.54 -8.12 -6.78
N ASN A 15 30.39 -8.42 -5.48
CA ASN A 15 29.40 -9.37 -4.96
C ASN A 15 28.04 -8.74 -4.60
N GLY A 16 27.82 -7.46 -4.94
CA GLY A 16 26.54 -6.77 -4.72
C GLY A 16 26.22 -6.47 -3.26
N PHE A 17 24.99 -6.00 -3.00
CA PHE A 17 24.49 -5.72 -1.65
C PHE A 17 24.15 -7.03 -0.93
N SER A 18 24.99 -7.44 0.03
CA SER A 18 24.62 -8.48 0.98
C SER A 18 23.82 -7.88 2.14
N LEU A 19 22.57 -8.29 2.29
CA LEU A 19 21.77 -7.95 3.47
C LEU A 19 22.37 -8.65 4.71
N PRO A 20 22.52 -7.94 5.85
CA PRO A 20 23.11 -8.52 7.06
C PRO A 20 22.35 -9.77 7.52
N TYR A 21 23.01 -10.69 8.22
CA TYR A 21 22.48 -12.01 8.58
C TYR A 21 21.08 -11.97 9.27
N GLY A 22 20.76 -10.89 9.99
CA GLY A 22 19.41 -10.64 10.54
C GLY A 22 18.36 -10.25 9.50
N ALA A 23 18.77 -9.60 8.41
CA ALA A 23 17.94 -9.36 7.24
C ALA A 23 17.69 -10.63 6.40
N GLY A 24 18.54 -11.66 6.53
CA GLY A 24 18.26 -13.01 6.01
C GLY A 24 17.11 -13.71 6.74
N ALA A 25 16.95 -13.46 8.05
CA ALA A 25 15.84 -14.00 8.83
C ALA A 25 14.50 -13.33 8.48
N ILE A 26 14.45 -11.99 8.39
CA ILE A 26 13.25 -11.30 7.88
C ILE A 26 12.99 -11.63 6.40
N ALA A 27 14.01 -11.81 5.56
CA ALA A 27 13.79 -12.21 4.17
C ALA A 27 13.29 -13.66 4.03
N GLN A 28 13.68 -14.58 4.93
CA GLN A 28 13.08 -15.93 4.97
C GLN A 28 11.64 -15.93 5.49
N THR A 29 11.28 -15.03 6.41
CA THR A 29 9.90 -14.90 6.94
C THR A 29 8.96 -14.16 5.98
N TYR A 30 9.47 -13.20 5.20
CA TYR A 30 8.66 -12.36 4.30
C TYR A 30 8.86 -12.65 2.79
N GLY A 31 9.63 -13.70 2.45
CA GLY A 31 9.95 -14.07 1.08
C GLY A 31 11.07 -13.20 0.49
N THR A 32 12.17 -13.83 0.07
CA THR A 32 13.35 -13.20 -0.54
C THR A 32 13.11 -12.72 -1.97
N ASP A 33 11.88 -12.36 -2.34
CA ASP A 33 11.58 -11.86 -3.68
C ASP A 33 11.86 -10.35 -3.74
N ILE A 34 13.11 -9.94 -3.47
CA ILE A 34 13.55 -8.53 -3.53
C ILE A 34 13.21 -7.93 -4.91
N GLU A 35 13.29 -8.74 -5.97
CA GLU A 35 12.86 -8.37 -7.32
C GLU A 35 11.37 -8.03 -7.39
N LYS A 36 10.50 -8.86 -6.80
CA LYS A 36 9.07 -8.59 -6.75
C LYS A 36 8.77 -7.38 -5.86
N ALA A 37 9.46 -7.24 -4.73
CA ALA A 37 9.30 -6.10 -3.84
C ALA A 37 9.72 -4.79 -4.53
N ALA A 38 10.84 -4.79 -5.27
CA ALA A 38 11.29 -3.64 -6.05
C ALA A 38 10.32 -3.32 -7.18
N LEU A 39 9.83 -4.32 -7.90
CA LEU A 39 8.80 -4.15 -8.94
C LEU A 39 7.53 -3.53 -8.36
N TRP A 40 7.00 -4.09 -7.26
CA TRP A 40 5.82 -3.55 -6.58
C TRP A 40 6.06 -2.14 -6.06
N THR A 41 7.25 -1.85 -5.53
CA THR A 41 7.60 -0.49 -5.08
C THR A 41 7.54 0.50 -6.22
N VAL A 42 8.09 0.17 -7.39
CA VAL A 42 8.03 1.04 -8.58
C VAL A 42 6.58 1.22 -9.05
N VAL A 43 5.80 0.14 -9.10
CA VAL A 43 4.38 0.19 -9.48
C VAL A 43 3.58 1.06 -8.51
N LEU A 44 3.73 0.85 -7.21
CA LEU A 44 3.02 1.61 -6.18
C LEU A 44 3.47 3.08 -6.14
N LEU A 45 4.76 3.35 -6.39
CA LEU A 45 5.26 4.71 -6.53
C LEU A 45 4.62 5.41 -7.72
N PHE A 46 4.53 4.73 -8.87
CA PHE A 46 3.82 5.27 -10.03
C PHE A 46 2.35 5.56 -9.71
N VAL A 47 1.65 4.63 -9.05
CA VAL A 47 0.27 4.86 -8.58
C VAL A 47 0.18 6.05 -7.64
N ALA A 48 1.08 6.17 -6.67
CA ALA A 48 1.07 7.26 -5.68
C ALA A 48 1.32 8.65 -6.31
N LEU A 49 2.11 8.70 -7.39
CA LEU A 49 2.43 9.95 -8.10
C LEU A 49 1.40 10.33 -9.17
N VAL A 50 0.77 9.34 -9.81
CA VAL A 50 -0.12 9.55 -10.96
C VAL A 50 -1.59 9.46 -10.59
N CYS A 51 -1.98 8.54 -9.72
CA CYS A 51 -3.37 8.38 -9.33
C CYS A 51 -3.76 9.44 -8.28
N PRO A 52 -5.00 9.93 -8.32
CA PRO A 52 -5.48 10.89 -7.35
C PRO A 52 -5.58 10.23 -5.96
N ASN A 53 -5.17 10.95 -4.93
CA ASN A 53 -5.38 10.50 -3.56
C ASN A 53 -6.81 10.80 -3.09
N THR A 54 -7.20 10.22 -1.95
CA THR A 54 -8.56 10.34 -1.39
C THR A 54 -8.96 11.79 -1.12
N LEU A 55 -8.05 12.64 -0.65
CA LEU A 55 -8.34 14.06 -0.39
C LEU A 55 -8.62 14.82 -1.68
N GLN A 56 -7.90 14.50 -2.76
CA GLN A 56 -8.15 15.09 -4.07
C GLN A 56 -9.52 14.62 -4.63
N ILE A 57 -9.84 13.32 -4.50
CA ILE A 57 -11.14 12.76 -4.93
C ILE A 57 -12.31 13.43 -4.17
N LEU A 58 -12.14 13.71 -2.88
CA LEU A 58 -13.12 14.33 -1.99
C LEU A 58 -13.03 15.87 -1.93
N ALA A 59 -12.24 16.51 -2.78
CA ALA A 59 -11.94 17.95 -2.68
C ALA A 59 -13.17 18.89 -2.72
N ARG A 60 -14.34 18.39 -3.11
CA ARG A 60 -15.62 19.12 -3.08
C ARG A 60 -16.24 19.23 -1.69
N TYR A 61 -15.77 18.42 -0.74
CA TYR A 61 -16.29 18.33 0.62
C TYR A 61 -15.33 19.00 1.61
N GLU A 62 -15.85 19.36 2.78
CA GLU A 62 -15.04 19.93 3.85
C GLU A 62 -14.00 18.89 4.33
N PRO A 63 -12.69 19.17 4.24
CA PRO A 63 -11.66 18.21 4.65
C PRO A 63 -11.58 18.06 6.17
N ALA A 64 -12.05 19.06 6.91
CA ALA A 64 -12.16 19.06 8.36
C ALA A 64 -13.28 20.02 8.78
N LEU A 65 -13.80 19.83 10.00
CA LEU A 65 -14.86 20.67 10.56
C LEU A 65 -14.45 22.14 10.56
N GLY A 66 -15.23 22.98 9.89
CA GLY A 66 -14.97 24.42 9.80
C GLY A 66 -13.91 24.83 8.76
N VAL A 67 -13.33 23.87 8.02
CA VAL A 67 -12.43 24.14 6.91
C VAL A 67 -13.23 24.11 5.61
N LYS A 68 -13.38 25.28 4.98
CA LYS A 68 -14.08 25.39 3.69
C LYS A 68 -13.31 24.64 2.60
N PRO A 69 -14.01 24.00 1.64
CA PRO A 69 -13.34 23.36 0.51
C PRO A 69 -12.61 24.44 -0.30
N GLN A 70 -11.36 24.19 -0.67
CA GLN A 70 -10.64 25.10 -1.56
C GLN A 70 -11.23 25.04 -2.97
N SER A 71 -11.54 26.20 -3.54
CA SER A 71 -12.11 26.35 -4.90
C SER A 71 -11.19 25.87 -6.03
N THR A 72 -9.95 25.45 -5.75
CA THR A 72 -8.93 25.04 -6.72
C THR A 72 -9.04 23.57 -7.14
N ALA A 73 -10.24 23.01 -7.19
CA ALA A 73 -10.46 21.69 -7.76
C ALA A 73 -10.70 21.75 -9.29
N PRO A 74 -9.64 21.82 -10.14
CA PRO A 74 -9.83 21.33 -11.51
C PRO A 74 -8.64 20.54 -12.07
N VAL A 75 -7.89 19.78 -11.27
CA VAL A 75 -7.00 18.78 -11.88
C VAL A 75 -7.81 17.54 -12.25
N ILE A 76 -8.65 17.05 -11.33
CA ILE A 76 -9.44 15.83 -11.51
C ILE A 76 -10.48 15.96 -12.64
N GLY A 77 -11.22 17.07 -12.71
CA GLY A 77 -12.21 17.30 -13.76
C GLY A 77 -11.63 17.56 -15.15
N LYS A 78 -10.37 18.00 -15.25
CA LYS A 78 -9.73 18.40 -16.51
C LYS A 78 -9.05 17.23 -17.24
N PHE A 79 -8.71 16.17 -16.51
CA PHE A 79 -8.16 14.92 -17.05
C PHE A 79 -9.20 13.77 -17.11
N GLY A 80 -10.49 14.07 -16.94
CA GLY A 80 -11.56 13.07 -17.01
C GLY A 80 -11.64 12.11 -15.82
N ILE A 81 -10.93 12.41 -14.73
CA ILE A 81 -10.99 11.61 -13.51
C ILE A 81 -12.29 11.99 -12.77
N PRO A 82 -13.16 11.02 -12.43
CA PRO A 82 -14.41 11.32 -11.74
C PRO A 82 -14.13 11.74 -10.29
N ALA A 83 -14.65 12.91 -9.89
CA ALA A 83 -14.74 13.27 -8.48
C ALA A 83 -15.78 12.38 -7.78
N TRP A 84 -15.60 12.12 -6.48
CA TRP A 84 -16.58 11.33 -5.74
C TRP A 84 -17.95 12.03 -5.71
N ALA A 85 -18.99 11.25 -5.99
CA ALA A 85 -20.37 11.70 -6.04
C ALA A 85 -21.23 10.71 -5.23
N PRO A 86 -21.67 11.07 -4.01
CA PRO A 86 -22.59 10.25 -3.24
C PRO A 86 -23.91 10.16 -4.01
N SER A 87 -24.39 8.94 -4.19
CA SER A 87 -25.69 8.67 -4.81
C SER A 87 -26.43 7.63 -3.97
N LEU A 88 -27.76 7.60 -4.10
CA LEU A 88 -28.59 6.63 -3.38
C LEU A 88 -28.24 5.18 -3.76
N PRO A 89 -28.03 4.81 -5.04
CA PRO A 89 -27.58 3.46 -5.38
C PRO A 89 -26.23 3.10 -4.74
N TRP A 90 -25.29 4.03 -4.69
CA TRP A 90 -23.99 3.83 -4.03
C TRP A 90 -24.15 3.58 -2.52
N ALA A 91 -24.99 4.37 -1.84
CA ALA A 91 -25.26 4.21 -0.42
C ALA A 91 -25.89 2.83 -0.11
N ILE A 92 -26.84 2.38 -0.92
CA ILE A 92 -27.46 1.05 -0.77
C ILE A 92 -26.41 -0.06 -0.95
N ALA A 93 -25.56 0.04 -1.97
CA ALA A 93 -24.52 -0.95 -2.24
C ALA A 93 -23.53 -1.06 -1.07
N VAL A 94 -22.98 0.08 -0.61
CA VAL A 94 -22.03 0.12 0.52
C VAL A 94 -22.68 -0.38 1.81
N SER A 95 -23.93 -0.01 2.08
CA SER A 95 -24.66 -0.46 3.27
C SER A 95 -24.90 -1.97 3.25
N THR A 96 -25.24 -2.53 2.09
CA THR A 96 -25.43 -3.97 1.92
C THR A 96 -24.13 -4.73 2.18
N ILE A 97 -23.02 -4.27 1.60
CA ILE A 97 -21.69 -4.85 1.84
C ILE A 97 -21.34 -4.79 3.33
N ALA A 98 -21.59 -3.65 3.99
CA ALA A 98 -21.31 -3.49 5.41
C ALA A 98 -22.13 -4.46 6.28
N VAL A 99 -23.42 -4.62 6.00
CA VAL A 99 -24.28 -5.58 6.71
C VAL A 99 -23.78 -7.02 6.53
N ILE A 100 -23.47 -7.42 5.29
CA ILE A 100 -22.92 -8.75 4.99
C ILE A 100 -21.62 -8.94 5.78
N ALA A 101 -20.68 -8.00 5.70
CA ALA A 101 -19.41 -8.07 6.38
C ALA A 101 -19.58 -8.25 7.90
N VAL A 102 -20.45 -7.45 8.53
CA VAL A 102 -20.70 -7.52 9.98
C VAL A 102 -21.34 -8.85 10.38
N VAL A 103 -22.33 -9.33 9.63
CA VAL A 103 -22.96 -10.63 9.91
C VAL A 103 -21.97 -11.79 9.69
N SER A 104 -21.04 -11.64 8.75
CA SER A 104 -20.00 -12.63 8.46
C SER A 104 -18.82 -12.63 9.43
N ILE A 105 -18.75 -11.72 10.41
CA ILE A 105 -17.71 -11.71 11.47
C ILE A 105 -17.84 -12.92 12.44
N GLY A 106 -18.81 -13.81 12.24
CA GLY A 106 -18.95 -15.05 12.99
C GLY A 106 -17.82 -16.06 12.73
N GLY A 107 -16.88 -16.17 13.66
CA GLY A 107 -15.90 -17.24 13.77
C GLY A 107 -15.42 -17.34 15.22
N PRO A 108 -14.79 -18.45 15.65
CA PRO A 108 -14.12 -18.48 16.94
C PRO A 108 -13.10 -17.33 16.94
N SER A 109 -13.39 -16.29 17.72
CA SER A 109 -12.40 -15.30 18.09
C SER A 109 -11.47 -16.06 19.01
N GLU A 110 -10.45 -16.69 18.41
CA GLU A 110 -9.30 -17.18 19.15
C GLU A 110 -8.75 -15.95 19.84
N PHE A 111 -9.16 -15.78 21.10
CA PHE A 111 -8.52 -14.82 21.98
C PHE A 111 -7.03 -15.08 21.82
N LEU A 112 -6.28 -14.09 21.32
CA LEU A 112 -4.84 -14.01 21.44
C LEU A 112 -4.53 -13.90 22.95
N TYR A 113 -4.80 -14.96 23.70
CA TYR A 113 -4.70 -15.01 25.16
C TYR A 113 -3.33 -15.51 25.60
N TRP A 114 -2.50 -15.97 24.67
CA TRP A 114 -1.19 -16.54 24.99
C TRP A 114 -0.14 -16.10 23.95
N GLN A 115 0.43 -14.91 24.16
CA GLN A 115 1.85 -14.66 23.86
C GLN A 115 2.48 -14.02 25.11
N PHE A 116 2.96 -14.90 26.00
CA PHE A 116 3.95 -14.58 27.02
C PHE A 116 5.30 -15.11 26.54
#